data_AF-T0RCR3-F1
#
_entry.id   AF-T0RCR3-F1
#
_cell.length_a   1.000
_cell.length_b   1.000
_cell.length_c   1.000
_cell.angle_alpha   90.00
_cell.angle_beta   90.00
_cell.angle_gamma   90.00
#
_symmetry.space_group_name_H-M   'P 1'
#
loop_
_entity.id
_entity.type
_entity.pdbx_description
1 polymer ?
#
loop_
_entity_poly.entity_id
_entity_poly.type
_entity_poly.pdbx_seq_one_letter_code
_entity_poly.pdbx_strand_id
1 'polypeptide(L)'
;MTVPHAASTSVLTDASLLRSICAYQYGFFADLLPRLEEGRAMTTTTIGGLMQYELPPRYAPLVDTLAVFGSFTLYLHPFERDARCPLHLAIFEGQLDVVKRFLGCRGRAWLSADAFYLAVQRGHDAIVRYLCEKRLCPSTDGTWRDALALAARHKRTRVVAVLQDAHVVDAKRRHVTTT
;
A
#
# COMPACT_ATOMS: atom_id res chain seq x y z
N MET A 1 -7.53 38.05 1.68
CA MET A 1 -8.19 36.77 2.01
C MET A 1 -9.68 37.06 2.16
N THR A 2 -10.49 36.62 1.19
CA THR A 2 -11.93 36.90 1.12
C THR A 2 -12.68 36.06 2.14
N VAL A 3 -13.62 36.68 2.87
CA VAL A 3 -14.47 35.98 3.84
C VAL A 3 -15.33 34.96 3.08
N PRO A 4 -15.34 33.67 3.47
CA PRO A 4 -16.16 32.68 2.80
C PRO A 4 -17.64 33.08 2.89
N HIS A 5 -18.35 32.97 1.77
CA HIS A 5 -19.76 33.32 1.67
C HIS A 5 -20.59 32.39 2.57
N ALA A 6 -21.56 32.91 3.32
CA ALA A 6 -22.33 32.12 4.30
C ALA A 6 -22.94 30.83 3.71
N ALA A 7 -23.31 30.86 2.42
CA ALA A 7 -23.79 29.71 1.68
C ALA A 7 -22.75 28.59 1.53
N SER A 8 -21.47 28.91 1.31
CA SER A 8 -20.42 27.88 1.17
C SER A 8 -20.04 27.26 2.51
N THR A 9 -20.12 28.01 3.61
CA THR A 9 -19.97 27.47 4.96
C THR A 9 -21.10 26.51 5.31
N SER A 10 -22.35 26.88 4.99
CA SER A 10 -23.53 26.04 5.25
C SER A 10 -23.46 24.67 4.55
N VAL A 11 -22.93 24.63 3.33
CA VAL A 11 -22.75 23.39 2.56
C VAL A 11 -21.75 22.43 3.21
N LEU A 12 -20.66 22.97 3.78
CA LEU A 12 -19.63 22.16 4.44
C LEU A 12 -19.99 21.75 5.87
N THR A 13 -20.97 22.41 6.49
CA THR A 13 -21.47 22.04 7.82
C THR A 13 -22.65 21.07 7.76
N ASP A 14 -23.30 20.93 6.61
CA ASP A 14 -24.40 19.98 6.42
C ASP A 14 -23.87 18.55 6.23
N ALA A 15 -24.13 17.68 7.20
CA ALA A 15 -23.67 16.29 7.20
C ALA A 15 -24.21 15.46 6.04
N SER A 16 -25.39 15.79 5.49
CA SER A 16 -25.97 15.08 4.34
C SER A 16 -25.25 15.43 3.05
N LEU A 17 -25.06 16.74 2.80
CA LEU A 17 -24.33 17.24 1.64
C LEU A 17 -22.86 16.83 1.68
N LEU A 18 -22.23 16.91 2.84
CA LEU A 18 -20.83 16.49 3.00
C LEU A 18 -20.66 14.99 2.72
N ARG A 19 -21.61 14.15 3.15
CA ARG A 19 -21.63 12.71 2.79
C ARG A 19 -21.75 12.50 1.29
N SER A 20 -22.63 13.24 0.61
CA SER A 20 -22.79 13.15 -0.84
C SER A 20 -21.54 13.65 -1.57
N ILE A 21 -20.95 14.78 -1.17
CA ILE A 21 -19.73 15.33 -1.76
C ILE A 21 -18.56 14.35 -1.59
N CYS A 22 -18.37 13.82 -0.37
CA CYS A 22 -17.31 12.84 -0.11
C CYS A 22 -17.54 11.50 -0.82
N ALA A 23 -18.79 11.11 -1.11
CA ALA A 23 -19.08 9.92 -1.90
C ALA A 23 -18.56 10.02 -3.34
N TYR A 24 -18.42 11.23 -3.89
CA TYR A 24 -17.89 11.48 -5.23
C TYR A 24 -16.45 12.01 -5.25
N GLN A 25 -15.86 12.32 -4.10
CA GLN A 25 -14.48 12.78 -3.98
C GLN A 25 -13.57 11.66 -3.47
N TYR A 26 -12.58 11.26 -4.27
CA TYR A 26 -11.53 10.32 -3.86
C TYR A 26 -10.54 10.97 -2.86
N GLY A 27 -10.99 11.17 -1.63
CA GLY A 27 -10.23 11.76 -0.54
C GLY A 27 -9.46 10.74 0.31
N PHE A 28 -8.61 11.27 1.20
CA PHE A 28 -7.97 10.51 2.27
C PHE A 28 -8.45 11.04 3.61
N PHE A 29 -8.48 10.17 4.62
CA PHE A 29 -8.72 10.63 5.98
C PHE A 29 -7.63 11.61 6.40
N ALA A 30 -8.01 12.60 7.22
CA ALA A 30 -7.11 13.69 7.64
C ALA A 30 -5.85 13.18 8.34
N ASP A 31 -5.93 12.06 9.05
CA ASP A 31 -4.78 11.44 9.73
C ASP A 31 -3.73 10.86 8.77
N LEU A 32 -4.09 10.62 7.51
CA LEU A 32 -3.17 10.16 6.46
C LEU A 32 -2.44 11.34 5.79
N LEU A 33 -2.88 12.58 6.00
CA LEU A 33 -2.28 13.77 5.38
C LEU A 33 -0.79 13.93 5.65
N PRO A 34 -0.28 13.80 6.89
CA PRO A 34 1.16 13.94 7.13
C PRO A 34 1.99 12.96 6.31
N ARG A 35 1.45 11.76 6.07
CA ARG A 35 2.10 10.72 5.27
C ARG A 35 2.08 11.02 3.77
N LEU A 36 0.98 11.56 3.28
CA LEU A 36 0.82 11.98 1.89
C LEU A 36 1.71 13.19 1.57
N GLU A 37 1.78 14.14 2.49
CA GLU A 37 2.66 15.30 2.42
C GLU A 37 4.12 14.89 2.44
N GLU A 38 4.49 13.94 3.31
CA GLU A 38 5.84 13.39 3.30
C GLU A 38 6.17 12.76 1.94
N GLY A 39 5.33 11.87 1.42
CA GLY A 39 5.57 11.25 0.11
C GLY A 39 5.66 12.28 -1.03
N ARG A 40 4.94 13.40 -0.93
CA ARG A 40 5.01 14.51 -1.88
C ARG A 40 6.30 15.33 -1.73
N ALA A 41 6.76 15.52 -0.51
CA ALA A 41 7.96 16.29 -0.17
C ALA A 41 9.27 15.55 -0.47
N MET A 42 9.27 14.21 -0.56
CA MET A 42 10.46 13.40 -0.82
C MET A 42 11.15 13.77 -2.13
N THR A 43 12.37 14.29 -2.10
CA THR A 43 13.13 14.56 -3.33
C THR A 43 13.34 13.27 -4.13
N THR A 44 13.29 13.39 -5.46
CA THR A 44 13.52 12.27 -6.36
C THR A 44 14.59 12.62 -7.36
N THR A 45 15.60 11.77 -7.45
CA THR A 45 16.79 11.99 -8.29
C THR A 45 16.89 10.84 -9.28
N THR A 46 17.22 11.14 -10.53
CA THR A 46 17.38 10.11 -11.58
C THR A 46 18.85 9.74 -11.71
N ILE A 47 19.19 8.49 -11.45
CA ILE A 47 20.55 7.94 -11.58
C ILE A 47 20.54 6.78 -12.56
N GLY A 48 21.33 6.86 -13.62
CA GLY A 48 21.41 5.80 -14.65
C GLY A 48 20.07 5.52 -15.35
N GLY A 49 19.20 6.52 -15.44
CA GLY A 49 17.85 6.38 -15.99
C GLY A 49 16.83 5.77 -15.03
N LEU A 50 17.22 5.38 -13.81
CA LEU A 50 16.33 4.88 -12.77
C LEU A 50 16.08 5.94 -11.72
N MET A 51 14.85 5.96 -11.22
CA MET A 51 14.41 6.93 -10.23
C MET A 51 14.73 6.47 -8.80
N GLN A 52 15.40 7.35 -8.06
CA GLN A 52 15.78 7.19 -6.66
C GLN A 52 14.96 8.14 -5.80
N TYR A 53 14.43 7.63 -4.69
CA TYR A 53 13.72 8.40 -3.68
C TYR A 53 14.68 8.70 -2.53
N GLU A 54 14.75 9.96 -2.11
CA GLU A 54 15.45 10.36 -0.90
C GLU A 54 14.50 10.22 0.28
N LEU A 55 14.68 9.13 1.04
CA LEU A 55 13.87 8.86 2.21
C LEU A 55 14.24 9.78 3.38
N PRO A 56 13.25 10.22 4.17
CA PRO A 56 13.49 10.94 5.40
C PRO A 56 14.38 10.16 6.38
N PRO A 57 15.13 10.85 7.26
CA PRO A 57 16.05 10.21 8.21
C PRO A 57 15.42 9.13 9.09
N ARG A 58 14.10 9.20 9.34
CA ARG A 58 13.37 8.19 10.11
C ARG A 58 13.40 6.79 9.52
N TYR A 59 13.67 6.66 8.21
CA TYR A 59 13.75 5.36 7.53
C TYR A 59 15.17 4.74 7.62
N ALA A 60 16.16 5.45 8.17
CA ALA A 60 17.52 4.96 8.36
C ALA A 60 17.65 3.55 8.99
N PRO A 61 16.84 3.13 9.99
CA PRO A 61 16.95 1.77 10.53
C PRO A 61 16.45 0.67 9.58
N LEU A 62 15.76 1.03 8.50
CA LEU A 62 15.13 0.08 7.57
C LEU A 62 15.91 -0.10 6.26
N VAL A 63 16.85 0.80 5.98
CA VAL A 63 17.63 0.85 4.74
C VAL A 63 19.10 1.16 5.04
N ASP A 64 19.99 0.59 4.23
CA ASP A 64 21.42 0.87 4.37
C ASP A 64 21.77 2.31 3.93
N THR A 65 21.05 2.81 2.91
CA THR A 65 21.17 4.19 2.41
C THR A 65 19.80 4.83 2.28
N LEU A 66 19.67 6.09 2.72
CA LEU A 66 18.41 6.85 2.61
C LEU A 66 17.97 7.09 1.17
N ALA A 67 18.91 7.12 0.24
CA ALA A 67 18.61 7.21 -1.17
C ALA A 67 18.34 5.80 -1.72
N VAL A 68 17.08 5.49 -2.03
CA VAL A 68 16.64 4.14 -2.45
C VAL A 68 16.04 4.14 -3.84
N PHE A 69 16.32 3.10 -4.64
CA PHE A 69 15.68 2.96 -5.93
C PHE A 69 14.21 2.58 -5.76
N GLY A 70 13.31 3.36 -6.34
CA GLY A 70 11.86 3.14 -6.21
C GLY A 70 11.44 1.75 -6.66
N SER A 71 11.99 1.29 -7.79
CA SER A 71 11.69 -0.01 -8.38
C SER A 71 12.18 -1.19 -7.55
N PHE A 72 13.43 -1.18 -7.09
CA PHE A 72 14.02 -2.32 -6.39
C PHE A 72 13.64 -2.38 -4.91
N THR A 73 13.56 -1.22 -4.24
CA THR A 73 13.40 -1.17 -2.78
C THR A 73 11.95 -1.05 -2.37
N LEU A 74 11.17 -0.25 -3.11
CA LEU A 74 9.77 0.07 -2.79
C LEU A 74 8.78 -0.56 -3.78
N TYR A 75 9.25 -1.24 -4.83
CA TYR A 75 8.39 -1.77 -5.90
C TYR A 75 7.45 -0.71 -6.52
N LEU A 76 7.96 0.51 -6.73
CA LEU A 76 7.26 1.60 -7.40
C LEU A 76 7.71 1.72 -8.85
N HIS A 77 7.02 2.56 -9.63
CA HIS A 77 7.39 2.81 -11.02
C HIS A 77 8.86 3.28 -11.13
N PRO A 78 9.67 2.70 -12.03
CA PRO A 78 11.12 2.97 -12.12
C PRO A 78 11.46 4.35 -12.68
N PHE A 79 10.56 4.99 -13.41
CA PHE A 79 10.87 6.19 -14.20
C PHE A 79 10.07 7.44 -13.81
N GLU A 80 9.04 7.29 -12.97
CA GLU A 80 8.19 8.41 -12.57
C GLU A 80 7.66 8.27 -11.15
N ARG A 81 7.24 9.40 -10.59
CA ARG A 81 6.64 9.46 -9.26
C ARG A 81 5.31 8.71 -9.25
N ASP A 82 5.26 7.71 -8.39
CA ASP A 82 4.07 6.89 -8.22
C ASP A 82 3.20 7.43 -7.07
N ALA A 83 1.94 7.73 -7.36
CA ALA A 83 0.97 8.19 -6.36
C ALA A 83 0.72 7.16 -5.24
N ARG A 84 1.11 5.89 -5.45
CA ARG A 84 1.06 4.80 -4.46
C ARG A 84 2.22 4.81 -3.46
N CYS A 85 3.23 5.67 -3.65
CA CYS A 85 4.39 5.75 -2.77
C CYS A 85 4.04 5.78 -1.26
N PRO A 86 3.07 6.60 -0.79
CA PRO A 86 2.68 6.64 0.62
C PRO A 86 2.19 5.28 1.17
N LEU A 87 1.45 4.52 0.36
CA LEU A 87 0.98 3.17 0.71
C LEU A 87 2.14 2.17 0.75
N HIS A 88 3.03 2.21 -0.25
CA HIS A 88 4.19 1.33 -0.31
C HIS A 88 5.14 1.59 0.85
N LEU A 89 5.34 2.84 1.27
CA LEU A 89 6.11 3.18 2.46
C LEU A 89 5.44 2.64 3.74
N ALA A 90 4.11 2.68 3.85
CA ALA A 90 3.41 2.14 5.02
C ALA A 90 3.59 0.62 5.11
N ILE A 91 3.54 -0.06 3.96
CA ILE A 91 3.87 -1.48 3.87
C ILE A 91 5.34 -1.72 4.20
N PHE A 92 6.25 -0.88 3.71
CA PHE A 92 7.68 -0.96 3.96
C PHE A 92 8.01 -0.95 5.46
N GLU A 93 7.38 -0.05 6.21
CA GLU A 93 7.52 0.04 7.68
C GLU A 93 6.74 -1.02 8.46
N GLY A 94 5.82 -1.76 7.82
CA GLY A 94 4.99 -2.76 8.50
C GLY A 94 3.77 -2.19 9.24
N GLN A 95 3.34 -0.97 8.91
CA GLN A 95 2.22 -0.28 9.58
C GLN A 95 0.86 -0.77 9.08
N LEU A 96 0.40 -1.90 9.61
CA LEU A 96 -0.88 -2.53 9.21
C LEU A 96 -2.08 -1.57 9.31
N ASP A 97 -2.17 -0.78 10.36
CA ASP A 97 -3.34 0.11 10.57
C ASP A 97 -3.40 1.22 9.52
N VAL A 98 -2.26 1.78 9.13
CA VAL A 98 -2.17 2.77 8.07
C VAL A 98 -2.53 2.15 6.71
N VAL A 99 -2.06 0.92 6.45
CA VAL A 99 -2.44 0.16 5.24
C VAL A 99 -3.94 -0.09 5.18
N LYS A 100 -4.56 -0.52 6.29
CA LYS A 100 -6.02 -0.70 6.39
C LYS A 100 -6.77 0.60 6.07
N ARG A 101 -6.31 1.72 6.61
CA ARG A 101 -6.93 3.04 6.39
C ARG A 101 -6.83 3.49 4.94
N PHE A 102 -5.66 3.38 4.32
CA PHE A 102 -5.49 3.70 2.89
C PHE A 102 -6.39 2.84 1.99
N LEU A 103 -6.50 1.55 2.28
CA LEU A 103 -7.38 0.64 1.56
C LEU A 103 -8.87 0.93 1.82
N GLY A 104 -9.22 1.46 2.98
CA GLY A 104 -10.57 1.94 3.28
C GLY A 104 -11.00 3.13 2.41
N CYS A 105 -10.05 3.98 1.97
CA CYS A 105 -10.35 5.16 1.16
C CYS A 105 -10.57 4.83 -0.32
N ARG A 106 -9.60 4.15 -0.95
CA ARG A 106 -9.61 3.92 -2.42
C ARG A 106 -9.74 2.46 -2.82
N GLY A 107 -9.89 1.55 -1.85
CA GLY A 107 -10.13 0.14 -2.10
C GLY A 107 -9.02 -0.56 -2.88
N ARG A 108 -9.42 -1.61 -3.62
CA ARG A 108 -8.51 -2.50 -4.38
C ARG A 108 -7.77 -1.80 -5.51
N ALA A 109 -8.33 -0.74 -6.10
CA ALA A 109 -7.73 -0.04 -7.24
C ALA A 109 -6.35 0.57 -6.91
N TRP A 110 -6.10 0.84 -5.62
CA TRP A 110 -4.86 1.45 -5.19
C TRP A 110 -3.78 0.47 -4.74
N LEU A 111 -4.15 -0.80 -4.53
CA LEU A 111 -3.22 -1.86 -4.20
C LEU A 111 -2.72 -2.53 -5.49
N SER A 112 -1.43 -2.37 -5.77
CA SER A 112 -0.74 -3.10 -6.82
C SER A 112 -0.38 -4.52 -6.37
N ALA A 113 -0.16 -5.43 -7.32
CA ALA A 113 0.46 -6.72 -7.01
C ALA A 113 1.85 -6.52 -6.36
N ASP A 114 2.55 -5.47 -6.79
CA ASP A 114 3.84 -5.01 -6.28
C ASP A 114 3.82 -4.72 -4.76
N ALA A 115 2.75 -4.08 -4.28
CA ALA A 115 2.56 -3.81 -2.84
C ALA A 115 2.51 -5.11 -2.02
N PHE A 116 1.91 -6.18 -2.57
CA PHE A 116 1.88 -7.49 -1.92
C PHE A 116 3.28 -8.13 -1.88
N TYR A 117 4.02 -8.11 -2.99
CA TYR A 117 5.39 -8.64 -3.02
C TYR A 117 6.32 -7.88 -2.06
N LEU A 118 6.15 -6.57 -1.92
CA LEU A 118 6.90 -5.79 -0.93
C LEU A 118 6.65 -6.28 0.50
N ALA A 119 5.38 -6.51 0.88
CA ALA A 119 5.04 -7.06 2.19
C ALA A 119 5.68 -8.43 2.43
N VAL A 120 5.69 -9.28 1.39
CA VAL A 120 6.30 -10.62 1.43
C VAL A 120 7.81 -10.54 1.60
N GLN A 121 8.51 -9.73 0.79
CA GLN A 121 9.96 -9.54 0.88
C GLN A 121 10.39 -9.00 2.25
N ARG A 122 9.65 -8.02 2.77
CA ARG A 122 9.93 -7.40 4.08
C ARG A 122 9.56 -8.30 5.25
N GLY A 123 8.73 -9.32 5.03
CA GLY A 123 8.38 -10.31 6.06
C GLY A 123 7.21 -9.89 6.94
N HIS A 124 6.38 -8.94 6.49
CA HIS A 124 5.29 -8.38 7.27
C HIS A 124 4.06 -9.29 7.24
N ASP A 125 4.11 -10.37 8.02
CA ASP A 125 3.10 -11.44 8.02
C ASP A 125 1.68 -10.94 8.34
N ALA A 126 1.55 -9.94 9.22
CA ALA A 126 0.27 -9.34 9.57
C ALA A 126 -0.38 -8.62 8.37
N ILE A 127 0.43 -7.94 7.54
CA ILE A 127 -0.03 -7.28 6.31
C ILE A 127 -0.40 -8.33 5.27
N VAL A 128 0.46 -9.34 5.06
CA VAL A 128 0.19 -10.42 4.09
C VAL A 128 -1.11 -11.14 4.44
N ARG A 129 -1.30 -11.51 5.71
CA ARG A 129 -2.52 -12.15 6.21
C ARG A 129 -3.75 -11.30 5.92
N TYR A 130 -3.71 -10.01 6.26
CA TYR A 130 -4.80 -9.08 6.01
C TYR A 130 -5.13 -8.95 4.51
N LEU A 131 -4.12 -8.85 3.65
CA LEU A 131 -4.32 -8.76 2.19
C LEU A 131 -4.93 -10.04 1.63
N CYS A 132 -4.52 -11.22 2.13
CA CYS A 132 -5.12 -12.50 1.74
C CYS A 132 -6.58 -12.62 2.20
N GLU A 133 -6.88 -12.26 3.45
CA GLU A 133 -8.25 -12.27 4.00
C GLU A 133 -9.21 -11.36 3.21
N LYS A 134 -8.72 -10.19 2.79
CA LYS A 134 -9.50 -9.23 1.99
C LYS A 134 -9.54 -9.55 0.50
N ARG A 135 -8.94 -10.67 0.06
CA ARG A 135 -8.81 -11.05 -1.35
C ARG A 135 -8.16 -9.96 -2.19
N LEU A 136 -7.20 -9.26 -1.59
CA LEU A 136 -6.40 -8.22 -2.22
C LEU A 136 -5.04 -8.74 -2.67
N CYS A 137 -4.71 -9.99 -2.37
CA CYS A 137 -3.54 -10.67 -2.90
C CYS A 137 -3.71 -11.01 -4.41
N PRO A 138 -2.60 -11.21 -5.15
CA PRO A 138 -2.64 -11.77 -6.50
C PRO A 138 -3.30 -13.17 -6.50
N SER A 139 -3.81 -13.60 -7.66
CA SER A 139 -4.42 -14.94 -7.82
C SER A 139 -3.46 -16.03 -7.32
N THR A 140 -4.01 -17.12 -6.80
CA THR A 140 -3.27 -18.31 -6.35
C THR A 140 -2.61 -19.11 -7.50
N ASP A 141 -2.62 -18.58 -8.74
CA ASP A 141 -1.93 -19.13 -9.91
C ASP A 141 -0.42 -18.82 -9.87
N GLY A 142 0.29 -18.86 -11.01
CA GLY A 142 1.77 -18.77 -11.07
C GLY A 142 2.43 -17.69 -10.20
N THR A 143 1.80 -16.53 -10.03
CA THR A 143 2.23 -15.41 -9.17
C THR A 143 2.31 -15.78 -7.68
N TRP A 144 1.53 -16.75 -7.22
CA TRP A 144 1.59 -17.25 -5.85
C TRP A 144 2.87 -18.04 -5.56
N ARG A 145 3.33 -18.82 -6.55
CA ARG A 145 4.61 -19.54 -6.42
C ARG A 145 5.77 -18.56 -6.37
N ASP A 146 5.69 -17.47 -7.13
CA ASP A 146 6.70 -16.40 -7.08
C ASP A 146 6.74 -15.75 -5.70
N ALA A 147 5.58 -15.50 -5.08
CA ALA A 147 5.51 -14.97 -3.72
C ALA A 147 6.11 -15.95 -2.69
N LEU A 148 5.81 -17.25 -2.80
CA LEU A 148 6.40 -18.29 -1.94
C LEU A 148 7.93 -18.38 -2.12
N ALA A 149 8.40 -18.37 -3.37
CA ALA A 149 9.82 -18.38 -3.68
C ALA A 149 10.53 -17.13 -3.13
N LEU A 150 9.91 -15.95 -3.25
CA LEU A 150 10.42 -14.70 -2.68
C LEU A 150 10.52 -14.78 -1.15
N ALA A 151 9.46 -15.24 -0.47
CA ALA A 151 9.45 -15.43 0.97
C ALA A 151 10.56 -16.38 1.43
N ALA A 152 10.75 -17.49 0.71
CA ALA A 152 11.78 -18.48 1.00
C ALA A 152 13.20 -17.91 0.80
N ARG A 153 13.44 -17.19 -0.30
CA ARG A 153 14.73 -16.52 -0.59
C ARG A 153 15.12 -15.53 0.50
N HIS A 154 14.16 -14.78 1.01
CA HIS A 154 14.37 -13.82 2.11
C HIS A 154 14.26 -14.45 3.51
N LYS A 155 14.17 -15.78 3.62
CA LYS A 155 14.06 -16.55 4.87
C LYS A 155 12.90 -16.10 5.77
N ARG A 156 11.78 -15.66 5.18
CA ARG A 156 10.57 -15.19 5.87
C ARG A 156 9.64 -16.34 6.22
N THR A 157 10.06 -17.22 7.13
CA THR A 157 9.34 -18.45 7.50
C THR A 157 7.89 -18.23 7.93
N ARG A 158 7.61 -17.16 8.70
CA ARG A 158 6.24 -16.79 9.11
C ARG A 158 5.35 -16.45 7.92
N VAL A 159 5.89 -15.73 6.93
CA VAL A 159 5.14 -15.39 5.71
C VAL A 159 4.87 -16.63 4.87
N VAL A 160 5.84 -17.55 4.77
CA VAL A 160 5.64 -18.84 4.07
C VAL A 160 4.46 -19.61 4.69
N ALA A 161 4.37 -19.69 6.01
CA ALA A 161 3.26 -20.34 6.70
C ALA A 161 1.91 -19.65 6.37
N VAL A 162 1.84 -18.33 6.46
CA VAL A 162 0.62 -17.56 6.12
C VAL A 162 0.19 -17.79 4.68
N LEU A 163 1.13 -17.84 3.73
CA LEU A 163 0.84 -18.13 2.32
C LEU A 163 0.41 -19.59 2.13
N GLN A 164 0.99 -20.56 2.81
CA GLN A 164 0.52 -21.94 2.71
C GLN A 164 -0.92 -22.09 3.23
N ASP A 165 -1.21 -21.47 4.37
CA ASP A 165 -2.55 -21.47 4.97
C ASP A 165 -3.58 -20.80 4.05
N ALA A 166 -3.25 -19.61 3.51
CA ALA A 166 -4.12 -18.89 2.60
C ALA A 166 -4.39 -19.66 1.31
N HIS A 167 -3.41 -20.41 0.79
CA HIS A 167 -3.57 -21.25 -0.40
C HIS A 167 -4.56 -22.40 -0.16
N VAL A 168 -4.45 -23.07 0.99
CA VAL A 168 -5.38 -24.16 1.36
C VAL A 168 -6.81 -23.64 1.53
N VAL A 169 -6.96 -22.46 2.14
CA VAL A 169 -8.27 -21.82 2.32
C VAL A 169 -8.90 -21.44 0.99
N ASP A 170 -8.12 -20.91 0.04
CA ASP A 170 -8.61 -20.57 -1.30
C ASP A 170 -9.03 -21.82 -2.08
N ALA A 171 -8.20 -22.88 -2.06
CA ALA A 171 -8.49 -24.15 -2.73
C ALA A 171 -9.80 -24.79 -2.23
N LYS A 172 -10.00 -24.84 -0.90
CA LYS A 172 -11.25 -25.34 -0.31
C LYS A 172 -12.48 -24.54 -0.74
N ARG A 173 -12.35 -23.21 -0.84
CA ARG A 173 -13.46 -22.33 -1.24
C ARG A 173 -13.82 -22.46 -2.71
N ARG A 174 -12.84 -22.66 -3.60
CA ARG A 174 -13.08 -22.93 -5.03
C ARG A 174 -13.91 -24.20 -5.22
N HIS A 175 -13.62 -25.27 -4.48
CA HIS A 175 -14.37 -26.52 -4.56
C HIS A 175 -15.82 -26.44 -4.08
N VAL A 176 -16.15 -25.52 -3.17
CA VAL A 176 -17.53 -25.32 -2.68
C VAL A 176 -18.39 -24.50 -3.65
N THR A 177 -17.78 -23.76 -4.58
CA THR A 177 -18.53 -22.88 -5.49
C THR A 177 -18.90 -23.58 -6.82
N THR A 178 -18.40 -24.79 -7.05
CA THR A 178 -18.60 -25.57 -8.29
C THR A 178 -19.61 -26.72 -8.16
N THR A 179 -20.31 -26.81 -7.03
CA THR A 179 -21.42 -27.75 -6.74
C THR A 179 -22.68 -26.97 -6.43
#